data_AF-A0A0P9I3Z3-F1
#
_entry.id   AF-A0A0P9I3Z3-F1
#
_cell.length_a   1.000
_cell.length_b   1.000
_cell.length_c   1.000
_cell.angle_alpha   90.00
_cell.angle_beta   90.00
_cell.angle_gamma   90.00
#
_symmetry.space_group_name_H-M   'P 1'
#
loop_
_entity.id
_entity.type
_entity.pdbx_description
1 polymer ?
#
loop_
_entity_poly.entity_id
_entity_poly.type
_entity_poly.pdbx_seq_one_letter_code
_entity_poly.pdbx_strand_id
1 'polypeptide(L)'
;MFKILNMIRVYTKEPGEREPSSKPFILRKDTTIMDLARQIHSDFYENFSYAKVWSKRLPFSPQKVGPAFILEDGDVVEIHTK
;
A
#
# COMPACT_ATOMS: atom_id res chain seq x y z
N MET A 1 9.42 18.73 -18.58
CA MET A 1 9.89 18.68 -17.17
C MET A 1 8.72 18.24 -16.28
N PHE A 2 8.49 16.94 -16.09
CA PHE A 2 7.30 16.40 -15.37
C PHE A 2 7.46 16.44 -13.84
N LYS A 3 7.58 17.65 -13.28
CA LYS A 3 7.80 17.87 -11.84
C LYS A 3 6.52 18.20 -11.03
N ILE A 4 5.32 17.93 -11.55
CA ILE A 4 4.10 18.60 -11.03
C ILE A 4 3.03 17.66 -10.46
N LEU A 5 3.10 16.35 -10.69
CA LEU A 5 2.15 15.40 -10.12
C LEU A 5 2.86 14.61 -9.02
N ASN A 6 2.74 15.06 -7.77
CA ASN A 6 3.17 14.33 -6.57
C ASN A 6 2.34 13.05 -6.41
N MET A 7 2.54 12.09 -7.32
CA MET A 7 1.85 10.82 -7.37
C MET A 7 2.83 9.68 -7.14
N ILE A 8 2.32 8.59 -6.56
CA ILE A 8 3.05 7.37 -6.27
C ILE A 8 2.28 6.18 -6.83
N ARG A 9 3.00 5.18 -7.32
CA ARG A 9 2.45 3.89 -7.75
C ARG A 9 2.58 2.91 -6.60
N VAL A 10 1.47 2.34 -6.16
CA VAL A 10 1.47 1.32 -5.12
C VAL A 10 0.84 0.06 -5.68
N TYR A 11 1.52 -1.06 -5.54
CA TYR A 11 1.06 -2.35 -6.05
C TYR A 11 0.39 -3.10 -4.91
N THR A 12 -0.80 -3.66 -5.15
CA THR A 12 -1.45 -4.52 -4.17
C THR A 12 -1.07 -5.96 -4.39
N LYS A 13 -1.04 -6.73 -3.31
CA LYS A 13 -0.79 -8.15 -3.31
C LYS A 13 -1.84 -8.83 -2.46
N GLU A 14 -2.46 -9.88 -2.98
CA GLU A 14 -3.44 -10.66 -2.21
C GLU A 14 -2.73 -11.58 -1.21
N PRO A 15 -3.34 -11.81 -0.02
CA PRO A 15 -2.83 -12.79 0.93
C PRO A 15 -2.72 -14.18 0.29
N GLY A 16 -1.55 -14.79 0.36
CA GLY A 16 -1.29 -16.13 -0.19
C GLY A 16 -0.77 -16.15 -1.63
N GLU A 17 -0.98 -15.08 -2.40
CA GLU A 17 -0.38 -14.94 -3.73
C GLU A 17 1.14 -14.74 -3.62
N ARG A 18 1.88 -15.16 -4.64
CA ARG A 18 3.34 -14.95 -4.66
C ARG A 18 3.70 -13.58 -5.23
N GLU A 19 3.05 -13.20 -6.32
CA GLU A 19 3.35 -12.01 -7.08
C GLU A 19 2.34 -10.89 -6.78
N PRO A 20 2.77 -9.62 -6.80
CA PRO A 20 1.83 -8.50 -6.74
C PRO A 20 1.03 -8.34 -8.03
N SER A 21 -0.10 -7.65 -7.93
CA SER A 21 -0.89 -7.24 -9.10
C SER A 21 -0.04 -6.43 -10.07
N SER A 22 -0.14 -6.71 -11.37
CA SER A 22 0.55 -5.93 -12.41
C SER A 22 -0.01 -4.51 -12.59
N LYS A 23 -1.20 -4.23 -12.03
CA LYS A 23 -1.86 -2.92 -12.11
C LYS A 23 -1.67 -2.17 -10.79
N PRO A 24 -0.89 -1.07 -10.76
CA PRO A 24 -0.74 -0.26 -9.57
C PRO A 24 -1.94 0.66 -9.33
N PHE A 25 -2.14 1.03 -8.08
CA PHE A 25 -2.91 2.20 -7.69
C PHE A 25 -2.05 3.44 -7.84
N ILE A 26 -2.60 4.47 -8.48
CA ILE A 26 -1.94 5.78 -8.60
C ILE A 26 -2.49 6.68 -7.49
N LEU A 27 -1.70 6.88 -6.44
CA LEU A 27 -2.09 7.63 -5.25
C LEU A 27 -1.36 8.98 -5.22
N ARG A 28 -1.81 9.90 -4.37
CA ARG A 28 -1.03 11.10 -4.07
C ARG A 28 0.13 10.74 -3.15
N LYS A 29 1.21 11.50 -3.20
CA LYS A 29 2.27 11.42 -2.18
C LYS A 29 1.67 11.66 -0.80
N ASP A 30 2.30 11.06 0.22
CA ASP A 30 1.89 11.15 1.64
C ASP A 30 0.57 10.43 1.94
N THR A 31 0.10 9.56 1.03
CA THR A 31 -1.05 8.68 1.25
C THR A 31 -0.68 7.58 2.25
N THR A 32 -1.59 7.29 3.19
CA THR A 32 -1.38 6.25 4.20
C THR A 32 -1.93 4.88 3.76
N ILE A 33 -1.57 3.82 4.49
CA ILE A 33 -2.19 2.49 4.33
C ILE A 33 -3.72 2.57 4.44
N MET A 34 -4.23 3.36 5.38
CA MET A 34 -5.67 3.48 5.60
C MET A 34 -6.39 4.15 4.43
N ASP A 35 -5.75 5.15 3.82
CA ASP A 35 -6.28 5.82 2.64
C ASP A 35 -6.33 4.89 1.43
N LEU A 36 -5.29 4.04 1.24
CA LEU A 36 -5.30 2.99 0.23
C LEU A 36 -6.41 1.97 0.50
N ALA A 37 -6.56 1.50 1.75
CA ALA A 37 -7.60 0.55 2.13
C ALA A 37 -8.99 1.06 1.72
N ARG A 38 -9.29 2.33 2.03
CA ARG A 38 -10.55 2.98 1.66
C ARG A 38 -10.74 3.11 0.14
N GLN A 39 -9.67 3.33 -0.62
CA GLN A 39 -9.75 3.39 -2.10
C GLN A 39 -9.99 2.02 -2.74
N ILE A 40 -9.55 0.94 -2.10
CA ILE A 40 -9.83 -0.42 -2.58
C ILE A 40 -11.30 -0.77 -2.31
N HIS A 41 -11.73 -0.72 -1.06
CA HIS A 41 -13.13 -0.95 -0.66
C HIS A 41 -13.36 -0.51 0.80
N SER A 42 -14.59 -0.10 1.15
CA SER A 42 -14.96 0.27 2.53
C SER A 42 -14.66 -0.84 3.54
N ASP A 43 -14.87 -2.10 3.16
CA ASP A 43 -14.70 -3.24 4.07
C ASP A 43 -13.26 -3.41 4.56
N PHE A 44 -12.27 -3.08 3.70
CA PHE A 44 -10.86 -3.11 4.10
C PHE A 44 -10.53 -2.01 5.11
N TYR A 45 -11.20 -0.86 5.00
CA TYR A 45 -11.07 0.24 5.95
C TYR A 45 -11.73 -0.12 7.29
N GLU A 46 -12.96 -0.64 7.28
CA GLU A 46 -13.71 -0.95 8.49
C GLU A 46 -13.13 -2.13 9.27
N ASN A 47 -12.67 -3.16 8.56
CA ASN A 47 -12.15 -4.38 9.17
C ASN A 47 -10.61 -4.42 9.23
N PHE A 48 -9.93 -3.29 9.03
CA PHE A 48 -8.47 -3.25 9.01
C PHE A 48 -7.85 -3.86 10.28
N SER A 49 -6.91 -4.79 10.10
CA SER A 49 -6.11 -5.37 11.18
C SER A 49 -4.66 -4.88 11.10
N TYR A 50 -4.01 -5.11 9.96
CA TYR A 50 -2.66 -4.62 9.67
C TYR A 50 -2.38 -4.70 8.17
N ALA A 51 -1.24 -4.14 7.73
CA ALA A 51 -0.73 -4.37 6.39
C ALA A 51 0.70 -4.92 6.44
N LYS A 52 1.08 -5.65 5.39
CA LYS A 52 2.48 -5.96 5.08
C LYS A 52 2.92 -5.08 3.93
N VAL A 53 4.08 -4.45 4.08
CA VAL A 53 4.68 -3.60 3.05
C VAL A 53 6.03 -4.18 2.64
N TRP A 54 6.23 -4.35 1.34
CA TRP A 54 7.54 -4.56 0.76
C TRP A 54 8.01 -3.24 0.18
N SER A 55 9.16 -2.76 0.66
CA SER A 55 9.77 -1.55 0.14
C SER A 55 11.28 -1.60 0.26
N LYS A 56 11.96 -1.06 -0.75
CA LYS A 56 13.42 -0.96 -0.79
C LYS A 56 13.98 -0.06 0.32
N ARG A 57 13.18 0.87 0.85
CA ARG A 57 13.61 1.77 1.94
C ARG A 57 13.62 1.10 3.31
N LEU A 58 12.87 0.01 3.48
CA LEU A 58 12.74 -0.66 4.76
C LEU A 58 13.93 -1.60 4.97
N PRO A 59 14.53 -1.62 6.17
CA PRO A 59 15.67 -2.50 6.46
C PRO A 59 15.31 -3.99 6.34
N PHE A 60 14.04 -4.32 6.54
CA PHE A 60 13.48 -5.67 6.38
C PHE A 60 12.17 -5.59 5.61
N SER A 61 11.98 -6.49 4.63
CA SER A 61 10.76 -6.59 3.84
C SER A 61 10.33 -8.06 3.72
N PRO A 62 9.03 -8.39 3.89
CA PRO A 62 7.96 -7.46 4.27
C PRO A 62 8.03 -7.02 5.73
N GLN A 63 7.56 -5.80 5.99
CA GLN A 63 7.34 -5.30 7.35
C GLN A 63 5.84 -5.20 7.65
N LYS A 64 5.44 -5.64 8.85
CA LYS A 64 4.10 -5.40 9.37
C LYS A 64 3.97 -3.94 9.81
N VAL A 65 3.00 -3.23 9.27
CA VAL A 65 2.76 -1.80 9.53
C VAL A 65 1.33 -1.52 9.96
N GLY A 66 1.16 -0.40 10.66
CA GLY A 66 -0.15 0.11 11.08
C GLY A 66 -0.82 1.00 10.01
N PRO A 67 -2.02 1.50 10.31
CA PRO A 67 -2.84 2.24 9.34
C PRO A 67 -2.25 3.59 8.92
N ALA A 68 -1.46 4.23 9.80
CA ALA A 68 -0.85 5.54 9.55
C ALA A 68 0.49 5.49 8.79
N PHE A 69 0.94 4.30 8.38
CA PHE A 69 2.19 4.17 7.63
C PHE A 69 2.07 4.85 6.26
N ILE A 70 3.04 5.71 5.94
CA ILE A 70 3.07 6.49 4.70
C ILE A 70 3.66 5.64 3.57
N LEU A 71 2.94 5.57 2.45
CA LEU A 71 3.33 4.85 1.25
C LEU A 71 4.26 5.68 0.36
N GLU A 72 5.16 5.01 -0.35
CA GLU A 72 6.04 5.60 -1.36
C GLU A 72 5.90 4.90 -2.72
N ASP A 73 6.44 5.54 -3.76
CA ASP A 73 6.39 5.00 -5.13
C ASP A 73 7.12 3.66 -5.22
N GLY A 74 6.44 2.65 -5.75
CA GLY A 74 6.94 1.30 -5.91
C GLY A 74 6.68 0.38 -4.71
N ASP A 75 6.04 0.85 -3.64
CA ASP A 75 5.67 -0.01 -2.52
C ASP A 75 4.69 -1.11 -2.96
N VAL A 76 4.87 -2.31 -2.41
CA VAL A 76 3.89 -3.39 -2.52
C VAL A 76 3.17 -3.53 -1.18
N VAL A 77 1.84 -3.61 -1.20
CA VAL A 77 0.99 -3.66 0.00
C VAL A 77 0.07 -4.87 -0.03
N GLU A 78 0.06 -5.62 1.06
CA GLU A 78 -0.91 -6.68 1.34
C GLU A 78 -1.72 -6.28 2.58
N ILE A 79 -3.02 -6.06 2.42
CA ILE A 79 -3.91 -5.66 3.53
C ILE A 79 -4.51 -6.90 4.17
N HIS A 80 -4.49 -6.94 5.50
CA HIS A 80 -5.14 -7.98 6.29
C HIS A 80 -6.30 -7.37 7.06
N THR A 81 -7.49 -7.92 6.84
CA THR A 81 -8.68 -7.62 7.64
C THR A 81 -8.81 -8.59 8.81
N LYS A 82 -9.66 -8.25 9.77
CA LYS A 82 -10.06 -9.15 10.86
C LYS A 82 -10.99 -10.26 10.37
#